data_AF-A0A536VLV0-F1
#
_entry.id   AF-A0A536VLV0-F1
#
_cell.length_a   1.000
_cell.length_b   1.000
_cell.length_c   1.000
_cell.angle_alpha   90.00
_cell.angle_beta   90.00
_cell.angle_gamma   90.00
#
_symmetry.space_group_name_H-M   'P 1'
#
loop_
_entity.id
_entity.type
_entity.pdbx_description
1 polymer ?
#
loop_
_entity_poly.entity_id
_entity_poly.type
_entity_poly.pdbx_seq_one_letter_code
_entity_poly.pdbx_strand_id
1 'polypeptide(L)'
;RQLADILSGYEDFHEFDPRELHLLEALRTLRLIHYSAWIARRWDDPAFPAAFPWFNTQRYWQDRILEMKEQIALMDEAPLAVT
;
A
#
# COMPACT_ATOMS: atom_id res chain seq x y z
N ARG A 1 1.29 -16.76 10.18
CA ARG A 1 1.07 -17.98 9.38
C ARG A 1 1.28 -17.75 7.88
N GLN A 2 0.42 -17.05 7.14
CA GLN A 2 0.65 -16.87 5.67
C GLN A 2 2.01 -16.25 5.31
N LEU A 3 2.40 -15.17 6.00
CA LEU A 3 3.71 -14.54 5.76
C LEU A 3 4.87 -15.49 6.09
N ALA A 4 4.77 -16.25 7.19
CA ALA A 4 5.78 -17.23 7.58
C ALA A 4 5.92 -18.35 6.55
N ASP A 5 4.80 -18.86 6.02
CA ASP A 5 4.81 -19.90 4.98
C ASP A 5 5.48 -19.39 3.69
N ILE A 6 5.22 -18.13 3.31
CA ILE A 6 5.85 -17.50 2.14
C ILE A 6 7.34 -17.27 2.36
N LEU A 7 7.74 -16.75 3.53
CA LEU A 7 9.14 -16.50 3.86
C LEU A 7 9.93 -17.80 3.90
N SER A 8 9.37 -18.86 4.50
CA SER A 8 10.00 -20.19 4.52
C SER A 8 10.34 -20.68 3.10
N GLY A 9 9.38 -20.58 2.15
CA GLY A 9 9.63 -20.97 0.76
C GLY A 9 10.55 -20.00 0.00
N TYR A 10 10.64 -18.72 0.39
CA TYR A 10 11.57 -17.76 -0.20
C TYR A 10 13.01 -18.05 0.25
N GLU A 11 13.19 -18.37 1.53
CA GLU A 11 14.49 -18.66 2.15
C GLU A 11 15.16 -19.93 1.64
N ASP A 12 14.41 -20.83 1.00
CA ASP A 12 14.98 -21.95 0.22
C ASP A 12 15.86 -21.47 -0.96
N PHE A 13 15.65 -20.23 -1.45
CA PHE A 13 16.34 -19.68 -2.61
C PHE A 13 17.17 -18.44 -2.30
N HIS A 14 16.81 -17.63 -1.30
CA HIS A 14 17.49 -16.39 -0.96
C HIS A 14 17.27 -15.99 0.51
N GLU A 15 18.33 -15.53 1.19
CA GLU A 15 18.23 -15.03 2.58
C GLU A 15 17.31 -13.81 2.68
N PHE A 16 16.44 -13.79 3.69
CA PHE A 16 15.57 -12.65 3.95
C PHE A 16 16.08 -11.84 5.15
N ASP A 17 16.27 -10.54 4.99
CA ASP A 17 16.62 -9.64 6.10
C ASP A 17 15.35 -9.21 6.86
N PRO A 18 15.16 -9.61 8.14
CA PRO A 18 13.97 -9.26 8.89
C PRO A 18 13.74 -7.75 9.05
N ARG A 19 14.78 -6.93 8.88
CA ARG A 19 14.66 -5.47 8.93
C ARG A 19 13.80 -4.91 7.80
N GLU A 20 13.68 -5.63 6.69
CA GLU A 20 12.82 -5.25 5.56
C GLU A 20 11.34 -5.24 5.94
N LEU A 21 10.93 -5.98 6.98
CA LEU A 21 9.55 -5.98 7.47
C LEU A 21 9.13 -4.60 8.01
N HIS A 22 10.07 -3.79 8.50
CA HIS A 22 9.79 -2.41 8.91
C HIS A 22 9.42 -1.50 7.73
N LEU A 23 9.78 -1.88 6.51
CA LEU A 23 9.50 -1.08 5.32
C LEU A 23 8.09 -1.31 4.78
N LEU A 24 7.37 -2.33 5.25
CA LEU A 24 6.10 -2.75 4.65
C LEU A 24 5.03 -1.65 4.66
N GLU A 25 4.79 -1.02 5.80
CA GLU A 25 3.78 0.04 5.93
C GLU A 25 4.20 1.31 5.18
N ALA A 26 5.49 1.66 5.20
CA ALA A 26 6.01 2.79 4.43
C ALA A 26 5.86 2.58 2.91
N LEU A 27 6.21 1.38 2.40
CA LEU A 27 6.08 1.03 1.00
C LEU A 27 4.61 0.90 0.57
N ARG A 28 3.73 0.40 1.45
CA ARG A 28 2.29 0.38 1.20
C ARG A 28 1.74 1.80 1.09
N THR A 29 2.10 2.68 2.01
CA THR A 29 1.71 4.10 1.98
C THR A 29 2.18 4.76 0.68
N LEU A 30 3.44 4.53 0.29
CA LEU A 30 3.98 5.07 -0.95
C LEU A 30 3.20 4.56 -2.18
N ARG A 31 2.84 3.28 -2.21
CA ARG A 31 2.02 2.69 -3.27
C ARG A 31 0.63 3.34 -3.33
N LEU A 32 0.01 3.61 -2.20
CA LEU A 32 -1.31 4.28 -2.14
C LEU A 32 -1.24 5.70 -2.70
N ILE A 33 -0.23 6.48 -2.32
CA ILE A 33 -0.01 7.85 -2.84
C ILE A 33 0.25 7.80 -4.35
N HIS A 34 1.14 6.90 -4.79
CA HIS A 34 1.45 6.74 -6.22
C HIS A 34 0.25 6.29 -7.04
N TYR A 35 -0.64 5.47 -6.49
CA TYR A 35 -1.86 5.06 -7.19
C TYR A 35 -2.79 6.26 -7.46
N SER A 36 -3.05 7.09 -6.44
CA SER A 36 -3.84 8.31 -6.61
C SER A 36 -3.19 9.27 -7.61
N ALA A 37 -1.87 9.45 -7.53
CA ALA A 37 -1.12 10.28 -8.49
C ALA A 37 -1.14 9.71 -9.91
N TRP A 38 -1.09 8.39 -10.06
CA TRP A 38 -1.12 7.71 -11.36
C TRP A 38 -2.45 7.96 -12.09
N ILE A 39 -3.58 7.93 -11.37
CA ILE A 39 -4.89 8.30 -11.89
C ILE A 39 -4.91 9.78 -12.26
N ALA A 40 -4.53 10.67 -11.33
CA ALA A 40 -4.57 12.12 -11.55
C ALA A 40 -3.77 12.56 -12.78
N ARG A 41 -2.57 12.01 -12.98
CA ARG A 41 -1.69 12.34 -14.12
C ARG A 41 -2.27 11.93 -15.48
N ARG A 42 -3.28 11.07 -15.51
CA ARG A 42 -3.91 10.54 -16.72
C ARG A 42 -5.37 10.95 -16.84
N TRP A 43 -5.83 11.89 -16.03
CA TRP A 43 -7.24 12.23 -15.97
C TRP A 43 -7.80 12.79 -17.29
N ASP A 44 -6.95 13.42 -18.11
CA ASP A 44 -7.32 13.93 -19.43
C ASP A 44 -7.53 12.82 -20.49
N ASP A 45 -7.08 11.59 -20.23
CA ASP A 45 -7.40 10.43 -21.06
C ASP A 45 -8.85 10.00 -20.80
N PRO A 46 -9.75 10.00 -21.81
CA PRO A 46 -11.17 9.66 -21.64
C PRO A 46 -11.43 8.29 -21.00
N ALA A 47 -10.48 7.34 -21.09
CA ALA A 47 -10.61 6.04 -20.45
C ALA A 47 -10.60 6.14 -18.91
N PHE A 48 -9.92 7.15 -18.34
CA PHE A 48 -9.74 7.27 -16.89
C PHE A 48 -11.00 7.74 -16.17
N PRO A 49 -11.70 8.81 -16.58
CA PRO A 49 -12.99 9.16 -16.00
C PRO A 49 -14.03 8.04 -16.09
N ALA A 50 -14.00 7.25 -17.18
CA ALA A 50 -14.90 6.11 -17.36
C ALA A 50 -14.57 4.93 -16.43
N ALA A 51 -13.29 4.61 -16.25
CA ALA A 51 -12.83 3.50 -15.40
C ALA A 51 -12.78 3.86 -13.91
N PHE A 52 -12.57 5.14 -13.58
CA PHE A 52 -12.41 5.65 -12.22
C PHE A 52 -13.39 6.79 -11.89
N PRO A 53 -14.71 6.61 -12.09
CA PRO A 53 -15.69 7.69 -11.93
C PRO A 53 -15.79 8.21 -10.48
N TRP A 54 -15.33 7.43 -9.51
CA TRP A 54 -15.29 7.77 -8.09
C TRP A 54 -14.12 8.69 -7.71
N PHE A 55 -13.10 8.85 -8.57
CA PHE A 55 -11.84 9.51 -8.22
C PHE A 55 -12.01 10.99 -7.84
N ASN A 56 -12.87 11.73 -8.54
CA ASN A 56 -13.14 13.14 -8.26
C ASN A 56 -14.30 13.35 -7.26
N THR A 57 -14.72 12.31 -6.55
CA THR A 57 -15.76 12.44 -5.52
C THR A 57 -15.15 12.82 -4.18
N GLN A 58 -15.89 13.60 -3.39
CA GLN A 58 -15.48 13.94 -2.02
C GLN A 58 -15.26 12.69 -1.17
N ARG A 59 -16.13 11.68 -1.33
CA ARG A 59 -16.07 10.42 -0.58
C ARG A 59 -14.74 9.70 -0.77
N TYR A 60 -14.26 9.56 -2.01
CA TYR A 60 -12.98 8.92 -2.29
C TYR A 60 -11.82 9.59 -1.53
N TRP A 61 -11.77 10.92 -1.53
CA TRP A 61 -10.70 11.65 -0.85
C TRP A 61 -10.83 11.61 0.67
N GLN A 62 -12.05 11.55 1.21
CA GLN A 62 -12.27 11.31 2.64
C GLN A 62 -11.76 9.94 3.07
N ASP A 63 -12.09 8.89 2.30
CA ASP A 63 -11.62 7.53 2.54
C ASP A 63 -10.09 7.46 2.43
N ARG A 64 -9.50 8.16 1.45
CA ARG A 64 -8.03 8.26 1.29
C ARG A 64 -7.36 8.96 2.48
N ILE A 65 -7.96 10.01 3.03
CA ILE A 65 -7.42 10.68 4.23
C ILE A 65 -7.48 9.75 5.45
N LEU A 66 -8.57 9.01 5.62
CA LEU A 66 -8.69 8.03 6.70
C LEU A 66 -7.63 6.94 6.57
N GLU A 67 -7.50 6.36 5.37
CA GLU A 67 -6.49 5.33 5.06
C GLU A 67 -5.06 5.82 5.34
N MET A 68 -4.74 7.09 5.04
CA MET A 68 -3.41 7.66 5.37
C MET A 68 -3.18 7.79 6.89
N LYS A 69 -4.22 8.12 7.67
CA LYS A 69 -4.11 8.18 9.13
C LYS A 69 -3.89 6.80 9.74
N GLU A 70 -4.59 5.80 9.22
CA GLU A 70 -4.40 4.39 9.63
C GLU A 70 -3.00 3.90 9.29
N GLN A 71 -2.49 4.23 8.10
CA GLN A 71 -1.11 3.92 7.72
C GLN A 71 -0.07 4.60 8.63
N ILE A 72 -0.29 5.85 9.05
CA ILE A 72 0.57 6.51 10.04
C ILE A 72 0.58 5.73 11.35
N ALA A 73 -0.59 5.36 11.88
CA ALA A 73 -0.68 4.57 13.10
C ALA A 73 0.03 3.21 12.97
N LEU A 74 -0.13 2.52 11.84
CA LEU A 74 0.54 1.24 11.58
C LEU A 74 2.06 1.37 11.46
N MET A 75 2.58 2.51 11.00
CA MET A 75 4.03 2.77 10.98
C MET A 75 4.62 2.98 12.39
N ASP A 76 3.79 3.36 13.37
CA ASP A 76 4.19 3.47 14.78
C ASP A 76 4.14 2.12 15.52
N GLU A 77 3.51 1.10 14.94
CA GLU A 77 3.44 -0.25 15.48
C GLU A 77 4.72 -1.07 15.15
N ALA A 78 4.89 -2.18 15.88
CA ALA A 78 5.94 -3.15 15.54
C ALA A 78 5.67 -3.78 14.16
N PRO A 79 6.73 -4.15 13.40
CA PRO A 79 6.55 -4.79 12.10
C PRO A 79 5.80 -6.13 12.25
N LEU A 80 5.21 -6.59 11.14
CA LEU A 80 4.46 -7.85 11.12
C LEU A 80 5.29 -9.00 11.72
N ALA A 81 4.69 -9.71 12.67
CA ALA A 81 5.32 -10.86 13.29
C ALA A 81 5.35 -12.04 12.32
N VAL A 82 6.53 -12.63 12.13
CA VAL A 82 6.70 -13.92 11.46
C VAL A 82 6.43 -15.01 12.52
N THR A 83 5.16 -15.37 12.69
CA THR A 83 4.72 -16.50 13.54
C THR A 83 4.10 -17.61 12.71
#